data_AF-A0A518BVG3-F1
#
_entry.id   AF-A0A518BVG3-F1
#
_cell.length_a   1.000
_cell.length_b   1.000
_cell.length_c   1.000
_cell.angle_alpha   90.00
_cell.angle_beta   90.00
_cell.angle_gamma   90.00
#
_symmetry.space_group_name_H-M   'P 1'
#
loop_
_entity.id
_entity.type
_entity.pdbx_description
1 polymer ?
#
loop_
_entity_poly.entity_id
_entity_poly.type
_entity_poly.pdbx_seq_one_letter_code
_entity_poly.pdbx_strand_id
1 'polypeptide(L)'
;MDRHAHECSRLPGWAFRWLLVTALLLPAWGCQSAPSRAERVASHLEAATVAIQTADLELAKLEIAAAASESKQDRERERVSSLAYLVAGSEAVMEGDARLAGAYWSNISDPGLRAQVAQSADRLRVTVPDTPVAVPEPPHHDGGKPR
;
A
#
# COMPACT_ATOMS: atom_id res chain seq x y z
N MET A 1 3.84 22.89 37.16
CA MET A 1 3.38 24.29 37.15
C MET A 1 2.80 24.53 35.76
N ASP A 2 1.55 24.10 35.57
CA ASP A 2 0.33 24.96 35.61
C ASP A 2 0.37 26.02 34.50
N ARG A 3 -0.31 25.75 33.38
CA ARG A 3 -1.71 26.16 33.08
C ARG A 3 -1.83 27.67 32.86
N HIS A 4 -1.89 28.09 31.60
CA HIS A 4 -2.69 29.21 31.11
C HIS A 4 -3.00 28.92 29.63
N ALA A 5 -4.28 28.65 29.32
CA ALA A 5 -5.21 29.54 28.62
C ALA A 5 -5.08 29.36 27.08
N HIS A 6 -6.14 29.07 26.33
CA HIS A 6 -7.17 30.06 26.03
C HIS A 6 -8.45 29.42 25.46
N GLU A 7 -9.58 29.98 25.90
CA GLU A 7 -10.82 30.22 25.15
C GLU A 7 -11.65 29.02 24.65
N CYS A 8 -12.56 28.57 25.52
CA CYS A 8 -13.83 27.99 25.08
C CYS A 8 -14.93 29.01 25.35
N SER A 9 -15.57 29.42 24.26
CA SER A 9 -16.48 30.53 24.06
C SER A 9 -17.68 30.54 25.02
N ARG A 10 -18.05 31.74 25.47
CA ARG A 10 -19.32 32.04 26.17
C ARG A 10 -20.52 31.55 25.36
N LEU A 11 -21.35 30.70 25.95
CA LEU A 11 -22.72 30.47 25.50
C LEU A 11 -23.70 31.27 26.40
N PRO A 12 -24.70 31.97 25.83
CA PRO A 12 -25.60 32.85 26.56
C PRO A 12 -26.65 32.08 27.40
N GLY A 13 -26.96 32.62 28.57
CA GLY A 13 -27.70 31.99 29.67
C GLY A 13 -29.22 31.91 29.54
N TRP A 14 -29.76 31.40 28.43
CA TRP A 14 -31.22 31.25 28.24
C TRP A 14 -31.67 29.90 27.66
N ALA A 15 -30.88 28.83 27.82
CA ALA A 15 -31.26 27.47 27.38
C ALA A 15 -31.22 26.42 28.52
N PHE A 16 -31.43 26.84 29.77
CA PHE A 16 -31.24 26.01 30.98
C PHE A 16 -32.48 25.18 31.41
N ARG A 17 -33.35 24.77 30.48
CA ARG A 17 -34.63 24.13 30.89
C ARG A 17 -35.13 22.98 30.03
N TRP A 18 -34.26 22.36 29.25
CA TRP A 18 -34.54 21.15 28.46
C TRP A 18 -33.44 20.09 28.62
N LEU A 19 -32.87 19.99 29.82
CA LEU A 19 -31.71 19.16 30.12
C LEU A 19 -32.09 18.14 31.19
N LEU A 20 -32.74 17.03 30.81
CA LEU A 20 -32.81 15.83 31.67
C LEU A 20 -33.23 14.52 30.99
N VAL A 21 -33.65 14.50 29.71
CA VAL A 21 -34.12 13.25 29.06
C VAL A 21 -33.21 12.74 27.93
N THR A 22 -32.21 13.51 27.50
CA THR A 22 -31.29 13.14 26.40
C THR A 22 -29.89 12.70 26.87
N ALA A 23 -29.77 12.11 28.06
CA ALA A 23 -28.49 11.64 28.58
C ALA A 23 -28.16 10.16 28.25
N LEU A 24 -29.05 9.42 27.58
CA LEU A 24 -28.87 7.97 27.31
C LEU A 24 -28.46 7.61 25.87
N LEU A 25 -28.24 8.58 25.00
CA LEU A 25 -27.85 8.37 23.59
C LEU A 25 -26.64 9.23 23.19
N LEU A 26 -25.64 9.28 24.06
CA LEU A 26 -24.29 9.67 23.63
C LEU A 26 -23.65 8.41 23.05
N PRO A 27 -23.51 8.26 21.71
CA PRO A 27 -22.64 7.23 21.19
C PRO A 27 -21.28 7.48 21.84
N ALA A 28 -20.74 6.46 22.49
CA ALA A 28 -19.35 6.45 22.85
C ALA A 28 -18.57 6.65 21.55
N TRP A 29 -18.13 7.88 21.28
CA TRP A 29 -17.09 8.17 20.31
C TRP A 29 -15.84 7.52 20.89
N GLY A 30 -15.74 6.21 20.67
CA GLY A 30 -14.63 5.40 21.10
C GLY A 30 -13.36 6.03 20.58
N CYS A 31 -12.36 6.15 21.45
CA CYS A 31 -10.99 6.40 21.04
C CYS A 31 -10.57 5.26 20.10
N GLN A 32 -10.84 5.41 18.80
CA GLN A 32 -10.37 4.49 17.79
C GLN A 32 -8.85 4.68 17.76
N SER A 33 -8.14 3.68 18.24
CA SER A 33 -6.68 3.71 18.28
C SER A 33 -6.18 3.87 16.85
N ALA A 34 -5.28 4.82 16.61
CA ALA A 34 -4.70 4.97 15.28
C ALA A 34 -4.04 3.64 14.87
N PRO A 35 -4.19 3.20 13.61
CA PRO A 35 -3.64 1.94 13.16
C PRO A 35 -2.12 1.93 13.33
N SER A 36 -1.59 0.78 13.71
CA SER A 36 -0.15 0.58 13.80
C SER A 36 0.51 0.64 12.42
N ARG A 37 1.83 0.87 12.38
CA ARG A 37 2.60 0.87 11.12
C ARG A 37 2.46 -0.46 10.38
N ALA A 38 2.52 -1.57 11.10
CA ALA A 38 2.42 -2.90 10.50
C ALA A 38 1.05 -3.10 9.83
N GLU A 39 -0.03 -2.63 10.46
CA GLU A 39 -1.37 -2.67 9.88
C GLU A 39 -1.47 -1.77 8.64
N ARG A 40 -0.87 -0.58 8.64
CA ARG A 40 -0.84 0.29 7.46
C ARG A 40 -0.08 -0.35 6.29
N VAL A 41 1.12 -0.88 6.53
CA VAL A 41 1.89 -1.60 5.51
C VAL A 41 1.10 -2.78 4.96
N ALA A 42 0.47 -3.59 5.81
CA ALA A 42 -0.35 -4.71 5.39
C ALA A 42 -1.55 -4.26 4.54
N SER A 43 -2.23 -3.18 4.94
CA SER A 43 -3.35 -2.59 4.21
C SER A 43 -2.92 -2.10 2.82
N HIS A 44 -1.77 -1.43 2.70
CA HIS A 44 -1.25 -0.97 1.41
C HIS A 44 -0.86 -2.15 0.50
N LEU A 45 -0.23 -3.19 1.05
CA LEU A 45 0.09 -4.40 0.27
C LEU A 45 -1.16 -5.15 -0.22
N GLU A 46 -2.21 -5.18 0.61
CA GLU A 46 -3.51 -5.75 0.23
C GLU A 46 -4.17 -4.91 -0.88
N ALA A 47 -4.22 -3.59 -0.72
CA ALA A 47 -4.74 -2.67 -1.73
C ALA A 47 -3.99 -2.78 -3.07
N ALA A 48 -2.65 -2.85 -3.03
CA ALA A 48 -1.83 -3.09 -4.21
C ALA A 48 -2.19 -4.41 -4.90
N THR A 49 -2.38 -5.49 -4.13
CA THR A 49 -2.75 -6.80 -4.66
C THR A 49 -4.11 -6.76 -5.35
N VAL A 50 -5.10 -6.09 -4.73
CA VAL A 50 -6.42 -5.89 -5.33
C VAL A 50 -6.31 -5.08 -6.62
N ALA A 51 -5.54 -3.98 -6.61
CA ALA A 51 -5.33 -3.15 -7.79
C ALA A 51 -4.70 -3.93 -8.96
N ILE A 52 -3.71 -4.80 -8.69
CA ILE A 52 -3.13 -5.71 -9.69
C ILE A 52 -4.19 -6.67 -10.23
N GLN A 53 -5.02 -7.26 -9.37
CA GLN A 53 -6.09 -8.18 -9.78
C GLN A 53 -7.15 -7.51 -10.66
N THR A 54 -7.40 -6.21 -10.45
CA THR A 54 -8.31 -5.41 -11.26
C THR A 54 -7.63 -4.70 -12.43
N ALA A 55 -6.35 -5.02 -12.71
CA ALA A 55 -5.53 -4.42 -13.76
C ALA A 55 -5.35 -2.88 -13.66
N ASP A 56 -5.48 -2.32 -12.46
CA ASP A 56 -5.17 -0.92 -12.17
C ASP A 56 -3.70 -0.82 -11.72
N LEU A 57 -2.79 -0.80 -12.69
CA LEU A 57 -1.35 -0.77 -12.42
C LEU A 57 -0.88 0.56 -11.81
N GLU A 58 -1.57 1.67 -12.11
CA GLU A 58 -1.24 2.97 -11.52
C GLU A 58 -1.55 3.00 -10.02
N LEU A 59 -2.75 2.54 -9.64
CA LEU A 59 -3.10 2.40 -8.23
C LEU A 59 -2.19 1.39 -7.53
N ALA A 60 -1.86 0.27 -8.18
CA ALA A 60 -0.93 -0.70 -7.63
C ALA A 60 0.44 -0.07 -7.31
N LYS A 61 1.01 0.72 -8.23
CA LYS A 61 2.28 1.44 -8.00
C LYS A 61 2.20 2.40 -6.82
N LEU A 62 1.09 3.14 -6.72
CA LEU A 62 0.87 4.08 -5.62
C LEU A 62 0.84 3.37 -4.25
N GLU A 63 0.10 2.27 -4.16
CA GLU A 63 -0.01 1.48 -2.93
C GLU A 63 1.30 0.76 -2.58
N ILE A 64 2.03 0.24 -3.57
CA ILE A 64 3.37 -0.34 -3.38
C ILE A 64 4.35 0.72 -2.86
N ALA A 65 4.32 1.94 -3.40
CA ALA A 65 5.15 3.03 -2.94
C ALA A 65 4.83 3.46 -1.49
N ALA A 66 3.55 3.54 -1.15
CA ALA A 66 3.11 3.81 0.22
C ALA A 66 3.62 2.72 1.18
N ALA A 67 3.43 1.44 0.85
CA ALA A 67 3.98 0.32 1.62
C ALA A 67 5.50 0.37 1.73
N ALA A 68 6.22 0.71 0.66
CA ALA A 68 7.68 0.83 0.65
C ALA A 68 8.18 1.87 1.65
N SER A 69 7.53 3.04 1.69
CA SER A 69 7.92 4.15 2.57
C SER A 69 7.77 3.83 4.07
N GLU A 70 6.87 2.90 4.41
CA GLU A 70 6.59 2.50 5.79
C GLU A 70 7.24 1.17 6.21
N SER A 71 7.75 0.40 5.25
CA SER A 71 8.34 -0.91 5.48
C SER A 71 9.67 -0.82 6.22
N LYS A 72 9.81 -1.55 7.34
CA LYS A 72 11.05 -1.61 8.12
C LYS A 72 11.60 -3.02 8.29
N GLN A 73 10.77 -4.04 8.12
CA GLN A 73 11.20 -5.43 8.21
C GLN A 73 11.64 -5.94 6.83
N ASP A 74 12.62 -6.84 6.79
CA ASP A 74 13.10 -7.43 5.54
C ASP A 74 11.98 -8.12 4.77
N ARG A 75 11.12 -8.86 5.48
CA ARG A 75 9.96 -9.53 4.89
C ARG A 75 8.95 -8.56 4.25
N GLU A 76 8.77 -7.36 4.83
CA GLU A 76 7.91 -6.33 4.24
C GLU A 76 8.55 -5.81 2.94
N ARG A 77 9.85 -5.51 2.97
CA ARG A 77 10.61 -5.06 1.80
C ARG A 77 10.62 -6.08 0.66
N GLU A 78 10.80 -7.36 0.97
CA GLU A 78 10.75 -8.45 -0.02
C GLU A 78 9.40 -8.54 -0.72
N ARG A 79 8.30 -8.35 0.02
CA ARG A 79 6.94 -8.32 -0.54
C ARG A 79 6.72 -7.12 -1.44
N VAL A 80 7.11 -5.93 -0.98
CA VAL A 80 7.09 -4.70 -1.78
C VAL A 80 7.86 -4.90 -3.08
N SER A 81 9.09 -5.42 -3.00
CA SER A 81 9.93 -5.67 -4.17
C SER A 81 9.30 -6.69 -5.13
N SER A 82 8.75 -7.79 -4.60
CA SER A 82 8.08 -8.82 -5.41
C SER A 82 6.87 -8.27 -6.17
N LEU A 83 6.06 -7.43 -5.53
CA LEU A 83 4.92 -6.77 -6.19
C LEU A 83 5.39 -5.73 -7.21
N ALA A 84 6.44 -4.97 -6.91
CA ALA A 84 7.01 -4.00 -7.85
C ALA A 84 7.51 -4.68 -9.14
N TYR A 85 8.21 -5.82 -9.01
CA TYR A 85 8.62 -6.62 -10.17
C TYR A 85 7.44 -7.23 -10.94
N LEU A 86 6.38 -7.64 -10.25
CA LEU A 86 5.16 -8.12 -10.89
C LEU A 86 4.52 -7.03 -11.76
N VAL A 87 4.41 -5.81 -11.23
CA VAL A 87 3.85 -4.66 -11.95
C VAL A 87 4.76 -4.25 -13.11
N ALA A 88 6.06 -4.07 -12.90
CA ALA A 88 6.99 -3.68 -13.95
C ALA A 88 7.02 -4.69 -15.12
N GLY A 89 6.95 -6.00 -14.83
CA GLY A 89 6.82 -7.00 -15.88
C GLY A 89 5.47 -6.95 -16.61
N SER A 90 4.39 -6.59 -15.91
CA SER A 90 3.06 -6.40 -16.53
C SER A 90 3.06 -5.20 -17.48
N GLU A 91 3.69 -4.10 -17.09
CA GLU A 91 3.89 -2.91 -17.94
C GLU A 91 4.73 -3.26 -19.18
N ALA A 92 5.83 -3.99 -19.01
CA ALA A 92 6.66 -4.43 -20.13
C ALA A 92 5.87 -5.30 -21.14
N VAL A 93 4.94 -6.16 -20.68
CA VAL A 93 4.03 -6.88 -21.58
C VAL A 93 3.10 -5.92 -22.33
N MET A 94 2.55 -4.91 -21.66
CA MET A 94 1.68 -3.90 -22.30
C MET A 94 2.43 -3.08 -23.35
N GLU A 95 3.73 -2.85 -23.15
CA GLU A 95 4.62 -2.19 -24.10
C GLU A 95 5.10 -3.13 -25.24
N GLY A 96 4.81 -4.43 -25.15
CA GLY A 96 5.21 -5.44 -26.12
C GLY A 96 6.63 -6.00 -25.93
N ASP A 97 7.29 -5.68 -24.81
CA ASP A 97 8.60 -6.22 -24.45
C ASP A 97 8.48 -7.47 -23.56
N ALA A 98 8.14 -8.59 -24.20
CA ALA A 98 8.08 -9.89 -23.55
C ALA A 98 9.40 -10.31 -22.88
N ARG A 99 10.54 -9.89 -23.40
CA ARG A 99 11.85 -10.27 -22.85
C ARG A 99 12.10 -9.54 -21.54
N LEU A 100 11.85 -8.24 -21.52
CA LEU A 100 11.97 -7.42 -20.32
C LEU A 100 10.96 -7.86 -19.25
N ALA A 101 9.73 -8.20 -19.65
CA ALA A 101 8.73 -8.76 -18.74
C ALA A 101 9.22 -10.03 -18.03
N GLY A 102 9.73 -10.99 -18.80
CA GLY A 102 10.31 -12.22 -18.25
C GLY A 102 11.48 -11.95 -17.30
N ALA A 103 12.34 -11.00 -17.65
CA ALA A 103 13.46 -10.59 -16.80
C ALA A 103 12.98 -9.97 -15.47
N TYR A 104 11.99 -9.07 -15.49
CA TYR A 104 11.39 -8.54 -14.25
C TYR A 104 10.78 -9.66 -13.40
N TRP A 105 9.98 -10.54 -13.98
CA TRP A 105 9.32 -11.62 -13.24
C TRP A 105 10.30 -12.65 -12.65
N SER A 106 11.50 -12.81 -13.22
CA SER A 106 12.56 -13.65 -12.63
C SER A 106 13.07 -13.12 -11.29
N ASN A 107 12.97 -11.80 -11.05
CA ASN A 107 13.43 -11.13 -9.84
C ASN A 107 12.39 -11.11 -8.70
N ILE A 108 11.19 -11.68 -8.91
CA ILE A 108 10.22 -11.89 -7.83
C ILE A 108 10.85 -12.80 -6.77
N SER A 109 10.94 -12.30 -5.54
CA SER A 109 11.64 -12.98 -4.43
C SER A 109 10.80 -14.11 -3.84
N ASP A 110 9.48 -13.98 -3.83
CA ASP A 110 8.57 -15.05 -3.40
C ASP A 110 8.55 -16.20 -4.43
N PRO A 111 9.04 -17.41 -4.07
CA PRO A 111 9.13 -18.52 -5.03
C PRO A 111 7.76 -19.03 -5.49
N GLY A 112 6.75 -18.99 -4.61
CA GLY A 112 5.41 -19.45 -4.91
C GLY A 112 4.70 -18.51 -5.88
N LEU A 113 4.86 -17.20 -5.70
CA LEU A 113 4.40 -16.18 -6.63
C LEU A 113 5.13 -16.28 -7.97
N ARG A 114 6.47 -16.42 -7.96
CA ARG A 114 7.25 -16.56 -9.20
C ARG A 114 6.81 -17.76 -10.02
N ALA A 115 6.54 -18.91 -9.38
CA ALA A 115 6.02 -20.08 -10.08
C ALA A 115 4.63 -19.85 -10.71
N GLN A 116 3.73 -19.16 -10.00
CA GLN A 116 2.41 -18.79 -10.53
C GLN A 116 2.50 -17.80 -11.70
N VAL A 117 3.41 -16.84 -11.61
CA VAL A 117 3.67 -15.88 -12.68
C VAL A 117 4.26 -16.57 -13.89
N ALA A 118 5.25 -17.47 -13.72
CA ALA A 118 5.81 -18.26 -14.82
C ALA A 118 4.74 -19.11 -15.53
N GLN A 119 3.87 -19.78 -14.76
CA GLN A 119 2.75 -20.56 -15.34
C GLN A 119 1.78 -19.68 -16.13
N SER A 120 1.54 -18.45 -15.68
CA SER A 120 0.66 -17.50 -16.37
C SER A 120 1.34 -16.90 -17.61
N ALA A 121 2.63 -16.59 -17.51
CA ALA A 121 3.48 -16.05 -18.57
C ALA A 121 3.60 -17.00 -19.77
N ASP A 122 3.65 -18.31 -19.53
CA ASP A 122 3.66 -19.33 -20.58
C ASP A 122 2.44 -19.21 -21.52
N ARG A 123 1.27 -18.85 -20.98
CA ARG A 123 0.05 -18.63 -21.79
C ARG A 123 0.19 -17.42 -22.72
N LEU A 124 1.03 -16.46 -22.33
CA LEU A 124 1.38 -15.27 -23.10
C LEU A 124 2.63 -15.47 -23.97
N ARG A 125 3.23 -16.68 -23.97
CA ARG A 125 4.50 -17.00 -24.63
C ARG A 125 5.67 -16.12 -24.14
N VAL A 126 5.61 -15.72 -22.87
CA VAL A 126 6.69 -15.00 -22.19
C VAL A 126 7.50 -16.01 -21.37
N THR A 127 8.80 -16.12 -21.65
CA THR A 127 9.69 -16.99 -20.86
C THR A 127 10.15 -16.26 -19.60
N VAL A 128 9.93 -16.86 -18.43
CA VAL A 128 10.47 -16.38 -17.15
C VAL A 128 11.69 -17.24 -16.78
N PRO A 129 12.91 -16.67 -16.76
CA PRO A 129 14.11 -17.39 -16.34
C PRO A 129 14.02 -17.86 -14.88
N ASP A 130 14.51 -19.08 -14.62
CA ASP A 130 14.62 -19.62 -13.25
C ASP A 130 15.63 -18.86 -12.39
N THR A 131 16.67 -18.33 -13.03
CA THR A 131 17.70 -17.50 -12.40
C THR A 131 17.38 -16.02 -12.61
N PRO A 132 17.39 -15.19 -11.54
CA PRO A 132 17.20 -13.75 -11.68
C PRO A 132 18.15 -13.15 -12.71
N VAL A 133 17.58 -12.40 -13.65
CA VAL A 133 18.34 -11.66 -14.68
C VAL A 133 18.46 -10.21 -14.21
N ALA A 134 19.65 -9.61 -14.36
CA ALA A 134 19.82 -8.20 -14.05
C ALA A 134 18.89 -7.33 -14.90
N VAL A 135 18.09 -6.51 -14.23
CA VAL A 135 17.13 -5.56 -14.83
C VAL A 135 17.28 -4.21 -14.13
N PRO A 136 16.82 -3.11 -14.75
CA PRO A 136 16.62 -1.87 -14.02
C PRO A 136 15.80 -2.14 -12.76
N GLU A 137 16.15 -1.52 -11.64
CA GLU A 137 15.30 -1.59 -10.46
C GLU A 137 13.94 -0.98 -10.82
N PRO A 138 12.81 -1.64 -10.48
CA PRO A 138 11.50 -1.07 -10.71
C PRO A 138 11.46 0.33 -10.10
N PRO A 139 10.81 1.31 -10.73
CA PRO A 139 10.76 2.67 -10.21
C PRO A 139 10.19 2.64 -8.78
N HIS A 140 11.07 2.75 -7.79
CA HIS A 140 10.69 3.16 -6.47
C HIS A 140 10.29 4.63 -6.62
N HIS A 141 9.01 4.94 -6.39
CA HIS A 141 8.64 6.31 -6.09
C HIS A 141 9.35 6.66 -4.78
N ASP A 142 10.59 7.12 -4.94
CA ASP A 142 11.35 7.75 -3.90
C ASP A 142 10.43 8.84 -3.38
N GLY A 143 10.01 8.71 -2.12
CA GLY A 143 9.09 9.62 -1.45
C GLY A 143 9.78 10.97 -1.26
N GLY A 144 10.07 11.63 -2.38
CA GLY A 144 10.79 12.87 -2.48
C GLY A 144 10.10 13.85 -1.57
N LYS A 145 10.74 14.09 -0.41
CA LYS A 145 10.40 15.23 0.42
C LYS A 145 10.35 16.44 -0.51
N PRO A 146 9.24 17.19 -0.54
CA PRO A 146 9.29 18.52 -1.13
C PRO A 146 10.39 19.29 -0.39
N ARG A 147 11.35 19.82 -1.15
CA ARG A 147 12.35 20.76 -0.64
C ARG A 147 11.68 22.06 -0.24
#